data_AF-A0A9P5NJR6-F1
#
_entry.id   AF-A0A9P5NJR6-F1
#
_cell.length_a   1.000
_cell.length_b   1.000
_cell.length_c   1.000
_cell.angle_alpha   90.00
_cell.angle_beta   90.00
_cell.angle_gamma   90.00
#
_symmetry.space_group_name_H-M   'P 1'
#
loop_
_entity.id
_entity.type
_entity.pdbx_description
1 polymer ?
#
loop_
_entity_poly.entity_id
_entity_poly.type
_entity_poly.pdbx_seq_one_letter_code
_entity_poly.pdbx_strand_id
1 'polypeptide(L)'
;MASQNSPTPDALVTVDDALAYINTIKARLKSTPGAYDNFLNILRQLKDSKIDILDATQRVCQLFKGHPDLIQQFSIFLPPDYRMEISGMNPRGVELITIITPDGATLSSNDNGPDGALTWSTAIAGMKRPHSTIS
;
A
#
# COMPACT_ATOMS: atom_id res chain seq x y z
N MET A 1 -32.06 -29.20 -3.27
CA MET A 1 -31.66 -27.82 -3.60
C MET A 1 -30.56 -27.46 -2.62
N ALA A 2 -29.34 -27.27 -3.12
CA ALA A 2 -28.14 -27.11 -2.30
C ALA A 2 -28.10 -25.69 -1.70
N SER A 3 -28.34 -25.58 -0.40
CA SER A 3 -28.13 -24.35 0.35
C SER A 3 -26.64 -24.17 0.59
N GLN A 4 -26.08 -23.38 -0.32
CA GLN A 4 -24.82 -22.67 -0.31
C GLN A 4 -24.20 -22.49 1.09
N ASN A 5 -23.03 -23.10 1.27
CA ASN A 5 -22.05 -22.76 2.30
C ASN A 5 -21.71 -21.26 2.15
N SER A 6 -22.10 -20.42 3.10
CA SER A 6 -21.64 -19.02 3.18
C SER A 6 -20.27 -19.00 3.86
N PRO A 7 -19.15 -18.77 3.15
CA PRO A 7 -17.96 -18.28 3.83
C PRO A 7 -18.26 -16.84 4.26
N THR A 8 -18.22 -16.57 5.56
CA THR A 8 -18.13 -15.20 6.03
C THR A 8 -16.81 -14.62 5.51
N PRO A 9 -16.83 -13.49 4.79
CA PRO A 9 -15.63 -12.91 4.17
C PRO A 9 -14.90 -11.97 5.14
N ASP A 10 -14.81 -12.33 6.42
CA ASP A 10 -13.81 -11.78 7.32
C ASP A 10 -12.47 -12.40 6.93
N ALA A 11 -11.66 -11.61 6.23
CA ALA A 11 -10.32 -11.96 5.81
C ALA A 11 -9.45 -12.30 7.02
N LEU A 12 -9.50 -13.57 7.44
CA LEU A 12 -8.49 -14.17 8.28
C LEU A 12 -7.26 -14.35 7.38
N VAL A 13 -6.51 -13.27 7.15
CA VAL A 13 -5.16 -13.38 6.57
C VAL A 13 -4.44 -14.40 7.43
N THR A 14 -4.18 -15.56 6.86
CA THR A 14 -3.56 -16.63 7.61
C THR A 14 -2.07 -16.35 7.71
N VAL A 15 -1.43 -16.96 8.70
CA VAL A 15 0.05 -16.91 8.78
C VAL A 15 0.68 -17.50 7.51
N ASP A 16 -0.04 -18.39 6.80
CA ASP A 16 0.38 -18.94 5.52
C ASP A 16 0.40 -17.87 4.41
N ASP A 17 -0.64 -17.03 4.29
CA ASP A 17 -0.65 -15.88 3.38
C ASP A 17 0.48 -14.89 3.69
N ALA A 18 0.76 -14.66 4.98
CA ALA A 18 1.91 -13.86 5.44
C ALA A 18 3.25 -14.43 4.96
N LEU A 19 3.44 -15.74 5.11
CA LEU A 19 4.65 -16.44 4.65
C LEU A 19 4.79 -16.41 3.14
N ALA A 20 3.72 -16.64 2.39
CA ALA A 20 3.69 -16.58 0.93
C ALA A 20 4.06 -15.18 0.42
N TYR A 21 3.54 -14.13 1.06
CA TYR A 21 3.87 -12.75 0.72
C TYR A 21 5.36 -12.43 0.95
N ILE A 22 5.91 -12.82 2.10
CA ILE A 22 7.34 -12.64 2.40
C ILE A 22 8.21 -13.37 1.36
N ASN A 23 7.82 -14.58 0.96
CA ASN A 23 8.56 -15.37 -0.03
C ASN A 23 8.55 -14.68 -1.40
N THR A 24 7.41 -14.12 -1.80
CA THR A 24 7.27 -13.34 -3.04
C THR A 24 8.15 -12.09 -3.01
N ILE A 25 8.12 -11.32 -1.91
CA ILE A 25 9.00 -10.17 -1.70
C ILE A 25 10.47 -10.60 -1.80
N LYS A 26 10.85 -11.69 -1.14
CA LYS A 26 12.23 -12.20 -1.15
C LYS A 26 12.68 -12.59 -2.56
N ALA A 27 11.78 -13.18 -3.36
CA ALA A 27 12.07 -13.53 -4.75
C ALA A 27 12.16 -12.29 -5.66
N ARG A 28 11.34 -11.26 -5.44
CA ARG A 28 11.35 -10.02 -6.22
C ARG A 28 12.53 -9.12 -5.87
N LEU A 29 12.79 -8.92 -4.58
CA LEU A 29 13.90 -8.12 -4.07
C LEU A 29 15.25 -8.84 -4.14
N LYS A 30 15.29 -10.09 -4.61
CA LYS A 30 16.54 -10.84 -4.84
C LYS A 30 17.46 -10.13 -5.84
N SER A 31 16.89 -9.34 -6.75
CA SER A 31 17.64 -8.55 -7.74
C SER A 31 18.16 -7.21 -7.20
N THR A 32 17.67 -6.75 -6.05
CA THR A 32 18.00 -5.43 -5.48
C THR A 32 18.58 -5.60 -4.08
N PRO A 33 19.91 -5.69 -3.93
CA PRO A 33 20.55 -5.80 -2.62
C PRO A 33 20.22 -4.57 -1.77
N GLY A 34 19.77 -4.80 -0.54
CA GLY A 34 19.37 -3.73 0.40
C GLY A 34 17.89 -3.38 0.39
N ALA A 35 17.11 -3.76 -0.64
CA ALA A 35 15.67 -3.52 -0.61
C ALA A 35 14.99 -4.39 0.47
N TYR A 36 15.37 -5.66 0.58
CA TYR A 36 14.82 -6.56 1.61
C TYR A 36 15.09 -6.04 3.04
N ASP A 37 16.28 -5.48 3.28
CA ASP A 37 16.63 -4.89 4.57
C ASP A 37 15.76 -3.65 4.87
N ASN A 38 15.55 -2.79 3.88
CA ASN A 38 14.63 -1.66 4.00
C ASN A 38 13.19 -2.10 4.31
N PHE A 39 12.69 -3.17 3.66
CA PHE A 39 11.38 -3.75 3.97
C PHE A 39 11.29 -4.21 5.43
N LEU A 40 12.29 -4.96 5.92
CA LEU A 40 12.35 -5.39 7.32
C LEU A 40 12.43 -4.20 8.28
N ASN A 41 13.14 -3.13 7.92
CA ASN A 41 13.23 -1.92 8.70
C ASN A 41 11.87 -1.19 8.80
N ILE A 42 11.07 -1.20 7.73
CA ILE A 42 9.70 -0.66 7.74
C ILE A 42 8.80 -1.51 8.63
N LEU A 43 8.81 -2.84 8.47
CA LEU A 43 8.04 -3.75 9.32
C LEU A 43 8.40 -3.61 10.81
N ARG A 44 9.69 -3.44 11.12
CA ARG A 44 10.16 -3.21 12.50
C ARG A 44 9.61 -1.89 13.05
N GLN A 45 9.69 -0.81 12.29
CA GLN A 45 9.16 0.49 12.70
C GLN A 45 7.63 0.44 12.89
N LEU A 46 6.91 -0.25 12.02
CA LEU A 46 5.47 -0.46 12.13
C LEU A 46 5.12 -1.28 13.39
N LYS A 47 5.89 -2.35 13.67
CA LYS A 47 5.72 -3.20 14.87
C LYS A 47 6.02 -2.47 16.19
N ASP A 48 6.94 -1.52 16.15
CA ASP A 48 7.28 -0.65 17.30
C ASP A 48 6.34 0.58 17.39
N SER A 49 5.34 0.68 16.50
CA SER A 49 4.50 1.88 16.33
C SER A 49 5.29 3.19 16.16
N LYS A 50 6.52 3.13 15.62
CA LYS A 50 7.33 4.31 15.28
C LYS A 50 6.82 5.02 14.03
N ILE A 51 6.22 4.26 13.12
CA ILE A 51 5.58 4.78 11.92
C ILE A 51 4.16 4.24 11.86
N ASP A 52 3.26 5.05 11.34
CA ASP A 52 1.88 4.66 11.11
C ASP A 52 1.75 3.75 9.88
N ILE A 53 0.58 3.11 9.79
CA ILE A 53 0.15 2.37 8.60
C ILE A 53 0.32 3.22 7.33
N LEU A 54 0.06 4.52 7.39
CA LEU A 54 0.25 5.44 6.29
C LEU A 54 1.72 5.53 5.88
N ASP A 55 2.62 5.90 6.80
CA ASP A 55 4.06 5.99 6.53
C ASP A 55 4.65 4.66 6.08
N ALA A 56 4.27 3.56 6.73
CA ALA A 56 4.71 2.22 6.36
C ALA A 56 4.30 1.90 4.92
N THR A 57 3.07 2.22 4.55
CA THR A 57 2.57 2.04 3.20
C THR A 57 3.35 2.88 2.19
N GLN A 58 3.59 4.16 2.48
CA GLN A 58 4.34 5.05 1.59
C GLN A 58 5.74 4.51 1.29
N ARG A 59 6.43 4.06 2.35
CA ARG A 59 7.77 3.48 2.23
C ARG A 59 7.75 2.15 1.48
N VAL A 60 6.76 1.30 1.74
CA VAL A 60 6.54 0.01 1.05
C VAL A 60 6.30 0.23 -0.45
N CYS A 61 5.44 1.18 -0.80
CA CYS A 61 5.16 1.53 -2.20
C CYS A 61 6.40 2.07 -2.92
N GLN A 62 7.20 2.90 -2.26
CA GLN A 62 8.44 3.40 -2.84
C GLN A 62 9.47 2.28 -3.03
N LEU A 63 9.54 1.34 -2.09
CA LEU A 63 10.43 0.19 -2.15
C LEU A 63 10.03 -0.79 -3.26
N PHE A 64 8.72 -0.92 -3.51
CA PHE A 64 8.14 -1.77 -4.54
C PHE A 64 7.76 -1.00 -5.81
N LYS A 65 8.38 0.15 -6.07
CA LYS A 65 8.16 0.93 -7.30
C LYS A 65 8.42 0.04 -8.53
N GLY A 66 7.40 -0.14 -9.38
CA GLY A 66 7.45 -1.03 -10.54
C GLY A 66 6.96 -2.47 -10.30
N HIS A 67 6.48 -2.77 -9.09
CA HIS A 67 5.89 -4.06 -8.73
C HIS A 67 4.50 -3.88 -8.05
N PRO A 68 3.44 -3.56 -8.82
CA PRO A 68 2.09 -3.38 -8.28
C PRO A 68 1.58 -4.60 -7.52
N ASP A 69 1.92 -5.80 -7.97
CA ASP A 69 1.49 -7.04 -7.33
C ASP A 69 1.89 -7.07 -5.85
N LEU A 70 3.09 -6.60 -5.52
CA LEU A 70 3.59 -6.58 -4.13
C LEU A 70 2.86 -5.54 -3.29
N ILE A 71 2.51 -4.39 -3.88
CA ILE A 71 1.78 -3.32 -3.21
C ILE A 71 0.33 -3.74 -3.00
N GLN A 72 -0.30 -4.34 -4.00
CA GLN A 72 -1.68 -4.83 -3.90
C GLN A 72 -1.81 -5.91 -2.83
N GLN A 73 -0.84 -6.81 -2.76
CA GLN A 73 -0.78 -7.82 -1.70
C GLN A 73 -0.58 -7.21 -0.31
N PHE A 74 -0.15 -5.95 -0.16
CA PHE A 74 -0.15 -5.26 1.13
C PHE A 74 -1.58 -4.85 1.57
N SER A 75 -2.52 -4.67 0.63
CA SER A 75 -3.91 -4.32 0.94
C SER A 75 -4.61 -5.36 1.80
N ILE A 76 -4.28 -6.64 1.63
CA ILE A 76 -4.85 -7.72 2.44
C ILE A 76 -4.30 -7.71 3.87
N PHE A 77 -3.09 -7.19 4.11
CA PHE A 77 -2.51 -7.08 5.45
C PHE A 77 -3.03 -5.89 6.25
N LEU A 78 -3.75 -4.98 5.59
CA LEU A 78 -4.38 -3.85 6.24
C LEU A 78 -5.69 -4.31 6.90
N PRO A 79 -6.06 -3.76 8.08
CA PRO A 79 -7.37 -4.00 8.66
C PRO A 79 -8.48 -3.65 7.66
N PRO A 80 -9.68 -4.24 7.74
CA PRO A 80 -10.77 -3.97 6.79
C PRO A 80 -11.17 -2.48 6.71
N ASP A 81 -10.90 -1.73 7.77
CA ASP A 81 -11.05 -0.28 7.87
C ASP A 81 -10.11 0.52 6.96
N TYR A 82 -8.96 -0.06 6.58
CA TYR A 82 -7.98 0.55 5.68
C TYR A 82 -8.01 -0.16 4.33
N ARG A 83 -8.45 0.54 3.29
CA ARG A 83 -8.54 -0.03 1.94
C ARG A 83 -7.44 0.54 1.06
N MET A 84 -6.57 -0.31 0.55
CA MET A 84 -5.62 0.08 -0.50
C MET A 84 -6.09 -0.42 -1.85
N GLU A 85 -6.19 0.48 -2.81
CA GLU A 85 -6.47 0.18 -4.22
C GLU A 85 -5.33 0.67 -5.11
N ILE A 86 -5.00 -0.15 -6.11
CA ILE A 86 -4.17 0.26 -7.23
C ILE A 86 -5.12 0.53 -8.39
N SER A 87 -5.36 1.81 -8.67
CA SER A 87 -6.12 2.21 -9.85
C SER A 87 -5.17 2.15 -11.04
N GLY A 88 -5.35 1.10 -11.85
CA GLY A 88 -4.51 0.80 -13.00
C GLY A 88 -4.44 1.96 -14.00
N MET A 89 -3.21 2.26 -14.39
CA MET A 89 -2.78 3.08 -15.53
C MET A 89 -3.59 4.36 -15.79
N ASN A 90 -3.11 5.48 -15.25
CA ASN A 90 -3.50 6.79 -15.79
C ASN A 90 -3.17 6.86 -17.30
N PRO A 91 -3.77 7.79 -18.07
CA PRO A 91 -3.50 7.93 -19.52
C PRO A 91 -2.03 8.19 -19.88
N ARG A 92 -1.16 8.38 -18.87
CA ARG A 92 0.29 8.54 -18.97
C ARG A 92 1.08 7.25 -18.78
N GLY A 93 0.41 6.13 -18.51
CA GLY A 93 1.05 4.86 -18.24
C GLY A 93 1.51 4.63 -16.79
N VAL A 94 1.12 5.50 -15.86
CA VAL A 94 1.58 5.44 -14.46
C VAL A 94 0.54 4.79 -13.55
N GLU A 95 1.01 3.97 -12.63
CA GLU A 95 0.19 3.29 -11.62
C GLU A 95 -0.12 4.26 -10.48
N LEU A 96 -1.41 4.55 -10.25
CA LEU A 96 -1.85 5.33 -9.10
C LEU A 96 -2.18 4.39 -7.94
N ILE A 97 -1.56 4.65 -6.79
CA ILE A 97 -1.83 3.93 -5.55
C ILE A 97 -2.71 4.83 -4.70
N THR A 98 -3.90 4.34 -4.34
CA THR A 98 -4.87 5.06 -3.52
C THR A 98 -5.10 4.31 -2.22
N ILE A 99 -4.89 4.97 -1.08
CA ILE A 99 -5.14 4.44 0.26
C ILE A 99 -6.36 5.16 0.83
N ILE A 100 -7.37 4.43 1.23
CA ILE A 100 -8.58 4.95 1.89
C ILE A 100 -8.45 4.59 3.37
N THR A 101 -8.39 5.61 4.22
CA THR A 101 -8.39 5.49 5.67
C THR A 101 -9.83 5.35 6.20
N PRO A 102 -10.04 4.75 7.38
CA PRO A 102 -11.37 4.62 7.99
C PRO A 102 -12.01 5.96 8.33
N ASP A 103 -11.18 7.00 8.50
CA ASP A 103 -11.63 8.39 8.68
C ASP A 103 -12.25 8.99 7.40
N GLY A 104 -12.16 8.30 6.26
CA GLY A 104 -12.67 8.77 4.97
C GLY A 104 -11.69 9.63 4.18
N ALA A 105 -10.44 9.76 4.63
CA ALA A 105 -9.37 10.39 3.85
C ALA A 105 -8.78 9.40 2.83
N THR A 106 -8.61 9.86 1.60
CA THR A 106 -8.02 9.10 0.49
C THR A 106 -6.65 9.66 0.13
N LEU A 107 -5.58 8.88 0.19
CA LEU A 107 -4.23 9.29 -0.16
C LEU A 107 -3.87 8.70 -1.52
N SER A 108 -3.61 9.52 -2.51
CA SER A 108 -3.19 9.09 -3.85
C SER A 108 -1.73 9.41 -4.09
N SER A 109 -0.94 8.42 -4.44
CA SER A 109 0.46 8.58 -4.86
C SER A 109 0.54 8.92 -6.34
N ASN A 110 1.27 9.98 -6.71
CA ASN A 110 1.49 10.40 -8.10
C ASN A 110 2.99 10.62 -8.36
N ASP A 111 3.48 10.23 -9.55
CA ASP A 111 4.87 10.44 -9.99
C ASP A 111 4.99 11.86 -10.59
N ASN A 112 4.88 12.88 -9.75
CA ASN A 112 5.15 14.27 -10.13
C ASN A 112 6.22 14.94 -9.28
N GLY A 113 6.93 14.17 -8.45
CA GLY A 113 8.02 14.69 -7.64
C GLY A 113 9.18 15.21 -8.49
N PRO A 114 9.83 16.32 -8.08
CA PRO A 114 10.95 16.92 -8.81
C PRO A 114 12.20 16.01 -8.92
N ASP A 115 12.23 14.90 -8.19
CA ASP A 115 13.33 13.95 -8.08
C ASP A 115 12.93 12.49 -8.43
N GLY A 116 11.72 12.27 -8.94
CA GLY A 116 11.19 10.91 -9.17
C GLY A 116 10.70 10.20 -7.91
N ALA A 117 10.61 10.92 -6.77
CA ALA A 117 9.87 10.48 -5.61
C ALA A 117 8.37 10.39 -5.89
N LEU A 118 7.75 9.36 -5.32
CA LEU A 118 6.30 9.25 -5.24
C LEU A 118 5.79 10.36 -4.30
N THR A 119 5.04 11.31 -4.84
CA THR A 119 4.38 12.32 -4.02
C THR A 119 3.01 11.84 -3.60
N TRP A 120 2.71 11.94 -2.31
CA TRP A 120 1.44 11.50 -1.76
C TRP A 120 0.52 12.70 -1.60
N SER A 121 -0.68 12.60 -2.14
CA SER A 121 -1.72 13.62 -2.08
C SER A 121 -2.88 13.12 -1.24
N THR A 122 -3.13 13.74 -0.09
CA THR A 122 -4.34 13.50 0.72
C THR A 122 -5.53 14.23 0.08
N ALA A 123 -6.64 13.51 -0.09
CA ALA A 123 -7.92 13.98 -0.59
C ALA A 123 -9.04 13.46 0.33
N ILE A 124 -9.75 14.36 0.99
CA ILE A 124 -10.91 14.01 1.82
C ILE A 124 -12.19 13.98 0.98
N ALA A 125 -13.01 12.93 1.12
CA ALA A 125 -14.25 12.77 0.37
C ALA A 125 -15.29 13.82 0.82
N GLY A 126 -15.28 15.00 0.20
CA GLY A 126 -16.26 16.07 0.47
C GLY A 126 -15.76 17.50 0.34
N MET A 127 -14.45 17.76 0.32
CA MET A 127 -13.93 19.12 0.20
C MET A 127 -13.34 19.39 -1.18
N LYS A 128 -13.96 20.35 -1.87
CA LYS A 128 -13.38 21.05 -3.03
C LYS A 128 -11.99 21.55 -2.65
N ARG A 129 -10.97 21.04 -3.35
CA ARG A 129 -9.54 21.36 -3.26
C ARG A 129 -9.27 22.81 -2.81
N PRO A 130 -8.73 23.06 -1.61
CA PRO A 130 -7.93 24.24 -1.35
C PRO A 130 -6.45 23.93 -1.62
N HIS A 131 -5.85 24.73 -2.49
CA HIS A 131 -4.41 24.88 -2.67
C HIS A 131 -3.74 25.07 -1.29
N SER A 132 -2.82 24.18 -0.90
CA SER A 132 -1.88 24.51 0.17
C SER A 132 -0.54 23.83 -0.04
N THR A 133 0.42 24.68 -0.41
CA THR A 133 1.87 24.55 -0.33
C THR A 133 2.36 23.58 0.75
N ILE A 134 3.09 22.54 0.34
CA ILE A 134 4.08 21.91 1.22
C ILE A 134 5.36 22.75 1.11
N SER A 135 5.80 23.34 2.23
CA SER A 135 6.99 24.20 2.34
C SER A 135 8.30 23.44 2.14
#